data_AF-A0A2U1F149-F1
#
_entry.id   AF-A0A2U1F149-F1
#
_cell.length_a   1.000
_cell.length_b   1.000
_cell.length_c   1.000
_cell.angle_alpha   90.00
_cell.angle_beta   90.00
_cell.angle_gamma   90.00
#
_symmetry.space_group_name_H-M   'P 1'
#
loop_
_entity.id
_entity.type
_entity.pdbx_description
1 polymer ?
#
loop_
_entity_poly.entity_id
_entity_poly.type
_entity_poly.pdbx_seq_one_letter_code
_entity_poly.pdbx_strand_id
1 'polypeptide(L)'
;MKMMKLTAMFVALLAILTLTACGNDDKPSTVTNTKWEKEMNTEELKLFALLMSQGEDMEDFVIPDGTTATFSFDFFSGTDVYFDLNLVTPLLPVKMRMQMPYTYNASTESVLFKLSKSTIVSVEPQLPAFSEIDFSEADDAVGKVNWDQKTLTINFTEDGATITSLILKQTK
;
A
#
# COMPACT_ATOMS: atom_id res chain seq x y z
N MET A 1 46.15 -3.19 -21.31
CA MET A 1 46.28 -2.19 -20.23
C MET A 1 45.04 -1.29 -20.24
N LYS A 2 44.22 -1.39 -19.18
CA LYS A 2 43.16 -0.48 -18.72
C LYS A 2 42.25 0.20 -19.77
N MET A 3 41.20 -0.52 -20.18
CA MET A 3 39.94 0.10 -20.65
C MET A 3 38.83 -0.13 -19.63
N MET A 4 39.16 0.13 -18.37
CA MET A 4 38.27 0.08 -17.21
C MET A 4 38.46 1.38 -16.43
N LYS A 5 38.07 2.51 -17.03
CA LYS A 5 38.09 3.82 -16.36
C LYS A 5 36.98 4.80 -16.78
N LEU A 6 36.26 4.59 -17.88
CA LEU A 6 35.13 5.49 -18.24
C LEU A 6 33.78 5.01 -17.66
N THR A 7 33.51 3.70 -17.66
CA THR A 7 32.23 3.15 -17.19
C THR A 7 32.09 3.20 -15.66
N ALA A 8 33.18 3.01 -14.92
CA ALA A 8 33.16 3.14 -13.46
C ALA A 8 32.94 4.60 -12.99
N MET A 9 33.37 5.60 -13.80
CA MET A 9 33.20 7.01 -13.46
C MET A 9 31.76 7.48 -13.61
N PHE A 10 31.00 6.93 -14.58
CA PHE A 10 29.57 7.19 -14.73
C PHE A 10 28.70 6.52 -13.66
N VAL A 11 29.07 5.32 -13.22
CA VAL A 11 28.38 4.65 -12.10
C VAL A 11 28.66 5.35 -10.76
N ALA A 12 29.87 5.88 -10.57
CA ALA A 12 30.18 6.69 -9.39
C ALA A 12 29.46 8.04 -9.39
N LEU A 13 29.29 8.71 -10.55
CA LEU A 13 28.54 9.96 -10.64
C LEU A 13 27.03 9.77 -10.39
N LEU A 14 26.46 8.64 -10.84
CA LEU A 14 25.06 8.27 -10.55
C LEU A 14 24.86 7.89 -9.08
N ALA A 15 25.83 7.24 -8.45
CA ALA A 15 25.79 6.95 -7.01
C ALA A 15 25.89 8.22 -6.15
N ILE A 16 26.53 9.29 -6.63
CA ILE A 16 26.66 10.55 -5.89
C ILE A 16 25.40 11.43 -6.02
N LEU A 17 24.63 11.33 -7.10
CA LEU A 17 23.36 12.06 -7.26
C LEU A 17 22.17 11.43 -6.50
N THR A 18 22.29 10.18 -6.04
CA THR A 18 21.30 9.57 -5.13
C THR A 18 21.74 9.58 -3.66
N LEU A 19 22.93 10.11 -3.34
CA LEU A 19 23.50 10.14 -1.97
C LEU A 19 23.88 11.55 -1.48
N THR A 20 23.31 12.61 -2.03
CA THR A 20 23.12 13.86 -1.28
C THR A 20 21.73 13.79 -0.62
N ALA A 21 21.45 13.15 0.52
CA ALA A 21 22.17 13.02 1.80
C ALA A 21 23.22 14.12 2.05
N CYS A 22 22.86 15.37 1.68
CA CYS A 22 23.39 16.53 2.38
C CYS A 22 22.52 16.68 3.61
N GLY A 23 23.17 16.62 4.78
CA GLY A 23 22.53 16.69 6.08
C GLY A 23 21.56 17.86 6.17
N ASN A 24 20.30 17.51 6.38
CA ASN A 24 19.36 18.21 7.21
C ASN A 24 18.45 17.12 7.79
N ASP A 25 17.92 17.37 8.98
CA ASP A 25 16.74 16.70 9.52
C ASP A 25 15.47 17.01 8.68
N ASP A 26 15.61 17.10 7.35
CA ASP A 26 14.54 17.39 6.42
C ASP A 26 13.84 16.06 6.11
N LYS A 27 12.60 15.95 6.61
CA LYS A 27 11.71 14.84 6.33
C LYS A 27 11.61 14.58 4.81
N PRO A 28 11.49 13.32 4.36
CA PRO A 28 11.35 13.02 2.94
C PRO A 28 10.23 13.83 2.29
N SER A 29 10.53 14.46 1.15
CA SER A 29 9.57 15.26 0.39
C SER A 29 8.67 14.42 -0.52
N THR A 30 8.87 13.10 -0.57
CA THR A 30 8.10 12.18 -1.40
C THR A 30 8.02 10.78 -0.80
N VAL A 31 6.95 10.07 -1.13
CA VAL A 31 6.77 8.63 -0.87
C VAL A 31 7.26 7.74 -2.02
N THR A 32 7.70 8.31 -3.14
CA THR A 32 8.21 7.52 -4.27
C THR A 32 9.39 6.62 -3.86
N ASN A 33 9.41 5.39 -4.39
CA ASN A 33 10.34 4.31 -4.09
C ASN A 33 10.30 3.80 -2.64
N THR A 34 9.19 4.01 -1.93
CA THR A 34 8.98 3.45 -0.57
C THR A 34 7.99 2.29 -0.61
N LYS A 35 8.13 1.36 0.33
CA LYS A 35 7.19 0.26 0.52
C LYS A 35 6.66 0.23 1.94
N TRP A 36 5.36 0.00 2.08
CA TRP A 36 4.66 -0.03 3.36
C TRP A 36 3.85 -1.30 3.49
N GLU A 37 3.90 -1.96 4.65
CA GLU A 37 3.28 -3.26 4.86
C GLU A 37 2.57 -3.36 6.22
N LYS A 38 1.47 -4.09 6.26
CA LYS A 38 0.78 -4.53 7.48
C LYS A 38 0.41 -6.00 7.33
N GLU A 39 0.94 -6.82 8.23
CA GLU A 39 0.47 -8.19 8.42
C GLU A 39 -0.68 -8.20 9.42
N MET A 40 -1.71 -8.97 9.10
CA MET A 40 -2.86 -9.21 9.96
C MET A 40 -3.04 -10.71 10.18
N ASN A 41 -3.24 -11.07 11.44
CA ASN A 41 -3.69 -12.41 11.79
C ASN A 41 -5.22 -12.55 11.60
N THR A 42 -5.75 -13.75 11.85
CA THR A 42 -7.18 -14.04 11.66
C THR A 42 -8.08 -13.12 12.49
N GLU A 43 -7.73 -12.83 13.74
CA GLU A 43 -8.57 -12.01 14.64
C GLU A 43 -8.59 -10.55 14.18
N GLU A 44 -7.44 -10.00 13.80
CA GLU A 44 -7.31 -8.66 13.25
C GLU A 44 -8.11 -8.53 11.94
N LEU A 45 -8.08 -9.55 11.09
CA LEU A 45 -8.86 -9.60 9.85
C LEU A 45 -10.36 -9.63 10.10
N LYS A 46 -10.82 -10.46 11.05
CA LYS A 46 -12.25 -10.54 11.42
C LYS A 46 -12.74 -9.20 11.95
N LEU A 47 -11.96 -8.55 12.82
CA LEU A 47 -12.27 -7.23 13.34
C LEU A 47 -12.29 -6.18 12.22
N PHE A 48 -11.30 -6.19 11.33
CA PHE A 48 -11.22 -5.26 10.22
C PHE A 48 -12.43 -5.41 9.28
N ALA A 49 -12.79 -6.64 8.91
CA ALA A 49 -13.96 -6.91 8.08
C ALA A 49 -15.28 -6.50 8.76
N LEU A 50 -15.42 -6.75 10.05
CA LEU A 50 -16.59 -6.30 10.83
C LEU A 50 -16.73 -4.78 10.84
N LEU A 51 -15.61 -4.06 11.03
CA LEU A 51 -15.62 -2.60 11.02
C LEU A 51 -15.93 -2.05 9.63
N MET A 52 -15.37 -2.65 8.58
CA MET A 52 -15.63 -2.22 7.19
C MET A 52 -17.05 -2.53 6.70
N SER A 53 -17.69 -3.56 7.24
CA SER A 53 -19.11 -3.87 7.02
C SER A 53 -20.05 -3.14 7.97
N GLN A 54 -19.51 -2.29 8.85
CA GLN A 54 -20.28 -1.55 9.87
C GLN A 54 -21.15 -2.42 10.78
N GLY A 55 -20.76 -3.68 10.96
CA GLY A 55 -21.57 -4.64 11.70
C GLY A 55 -22.85 -5.08 10.99
N GLU A 56 -23.01 -4.81 9.69
CA GLU A 56 -23.95 -5.57 8.89
C GLU A 56 -23.53 -7.04 8.93
N ASP A 57 -24.52 -7.90 9.22
CA ASP A 57 -24.33 -9.33 9.35
C ASP A 57 -23.88 -9.89 8.00
N MET A 58 -22.57 -10.02 7.82
CA MET A 58 -21.98 -10.77 6.72
C MET A 58 -22.11 -12.26 7.04
N GLU A 59 -23.35 -12.78 7.14
CA GLU A 59 -23.66 -14.17 7.52
C GLU A 59 -22.89 -15.19 6.66
N ASP A 60 -22.54 -14.82 5.43
CA ASP A 60 -21.79 -15.66 4.48
C ASP A 60 -20.27 -15.41 4.47
N PHE A 61 -19.76 -14.37 5.13
CA PHE A 61 -18.32 -14.03 5.12
C PHE A 61 -17.60 -14.53 6.37
N VAL A 62 -17.30 -15.83 6.39
CA VAL A 62 -16.49 -16.44 7.45
C VAL A 62 -15.02 -16.44 7.06
N ILE A 63 -14.20 -15.65 7.77
CA ILE A 63 -12.74 -15.73 7.66
C ILE A 63 -12.26 -17.00 8.39
N PRO A 64 -11.72 -18.02 7.69
CA PRO A 64 -11.31 -19.27 8.32
C PRO A 64 -10.18 -19.07 9.32
N ASP A 65 -10.16 -19.89 10.38
CA ASP A 65 -9.06 -19.88 11.34
C ASP A 65 -7.73 -20.25 10.68
N GLY A 66 -6.65 -19.59 11.10
CA GLY A 66 -5.33 -19.73 10.46
C GLY A 66 -5.18 -18.89 9.19
N THR A 67 -6.17 -18.07 8.84
CA THR A 67 -6.03 -17.08 7.76
C THR A 67 -5.15 -15.91 8.20
N THR A 68 -4.17 -15.55 7.38
CA THR A 68 -3.37 -14.34 7.54
C THR A 68 -3.42 -13.50 6.26
N ALA A 69 -3.22 -12.19 6.39
CA ALA A 69 -3.10 -11.31 5.24
C ALA A 69 -1.89 -10.40 5.38
N THR A 70 -1.24 -10.12 4.26
CA THR A 70 -0.30 -9.02 4.15
C THR A 70 -0.88 -7.99 3.18
N PHE A 71 -1.10 -6.78 3.68
CA PHE A 71 -1.43 -5.60 2.89
C PHE A 71 -0.15 -4.85 2.60
N SER A 72 0.09 -4.48 1.34
CA SER A 72 1.26 -3.70 0.96
C SER A 72 0.94 -2.57 -0.01
N PHE A 73 1.63 -1.45 0.16
CA PHE A 73 1.64 -0.31 -0.75
C PHE A 73 3.08 -0.08 -1.22
N ASP A 74 3.35 -0.35 -2.50
CA ASP A 74 4.64 -0.10 -3.16
C ASP A 74 4.54 1.13 -4.06
N PHE A 75 5.07 2.25 -3.60
CA PHE A 75 5.03 3.54 -4.29
C PHE A 75 6.11 3.59 -5.38
N PHE A 76 5.96 2.76 -6.41
CA PHE A 76 6.97 2.58 -7.44
C PHE A 76 7.19 3.82 -8.34
N SER A 77 6.27 4.79 -8.33
CA SER A 77 6.38 6.04 -9.10
C SER A 77 5.84 7.24 -8.31
N GLY A 78 5.96 8.45 -8.88
CA GLY A 78 5.45 9.69 -8.29
C GLY A 78 3.92 9.85 -8.35
N THR A 79 3.22 9.00 -9.11
CA THR A 79 1.79 9.13 -9.40
C THR A 79 1.00 7.84 -9.19
N ASP A 80 1.68 6.70 -9.15
CA ASP A 80 1.06 5.38 -9.07
C ASP A 80 1.70 4.53 -7.97
N VAL A 81 0.85 3.78 -7.27
CA VAL A 81 1.20 2.82 -6.22
C VAL A 81 0.62 1.46 -6.58
N TYR A 82 1.34 0.39 -6.27
CA TYR A 82 0.77 -0.94 -6.24
C TYR A 82 0.22 -1.23 -4.85
N PHE A 83 -1.06 -1.59 -4.78
CA PHE A 83 -1.64 -2.24 -3.62
C PHE A 83 -1.59 -3.75 -3.83
N ASP A 84 -0.87 -4.45 -2.97
CA ASP A 84 -0.80 -5.90 -2.94
C ASP A 84 -1.55 -6.44 -1.73
N LEU A 85 -2.45 -7.39 -1.96
CA LEU A 85 -3.07 -8.23 -0.93
C LEU A 85 -2.55 -9.65 -1.11
N ASN A 86 -1.89 -10.18 -0.10
CA ASN A 86 -1.53 -11.59 -0.03
C ASN A 86 -2.29 -12.24 1.13
N LEU A 87 -3.36 -12.95 0.82
CA LEU A 87 -4.20 -13.68 1.76
C LEU A 87 -3.75 -15.14 1.78
N VAL A 88 -3.30 -15.63 2.92
CA VAL A 88 -2.98 -17.05 3.13
C VAL A 88 -4.12 -17.66 3.91
N THR A 89 -4.91 -18.53 3.28
CA THR A 89 -5.96 -19.30 3.95
C THR A 89 -5.56 -20.78 4.02
N PRO A 90 -6.15 -21.59 4.93
CA PRO A 90 -5.90 -23.03 4.98
C PRO A 90 -6.29 -23.79 3.70
N LEU A 91 -7.24 -23.25 2.92
CA LEU A 91 -7.77 -23.90 1.72
C LEU A 91 -7.01 -23.49 0.46
N LEU A 92 -6.76 -22.19 0.31
CA LEU A 92 -6.21 -21.61 -0.91
C LEU A 92 -5.59 -20.23 -0.63
N PRO A 93 -4.29 -20.02 -0.88
CA PRO A 93 -3.73 -18.68 -0.86
C PRO A 93 -4.28 -17.86 -2.04
N VAL A 94 -4.58 -16.59 -1.80
CA VAL A 94 -5.02 -15.62 -2.80
C VAL A 94 -4.06 -14.44 -2.80
N LYS A 95 -3.56 -14.07 -3.97
CA LYS A 95 -2.76 -12.88 -4.20
C LYS A 95 -3.50 -11.97 -5.17
N MET A 96 -3.64 -10.71 -4.80
CA MET A 96 -4.21 -9.69 -5.66
C MET A 96 -3.23 -8.53 -5.73
N ARG A 97 -3.04 -7.99 -6.93
CA ARG A 97 -2.32 -6.75 -7.18
C ARG A 97 -3.25 -5.78 -7.88
N MET A 98 -3.32 -4.57 -7.34
CA MET A 98 -4.02 -3.44 -7.95
C MET A 98 -3.04 -2.30 -8.18
N GLN A 99 -3.12 -1.65 -9.33
CA GLN A 99 -2.48 -0.36 -9.55
C GLN A 99 -3.48 0.73 -9.22
N MET A 100 -3.05 1.71 -8.45
CA MET A 100 -3.90 2.81 -8.02
C MET A 100 -3.16 4.14 -8.16
N PRO A 101 -3.78 5.17 -8.76
CA PRO A 101 -3.20 6.51 -8.78
C PRO A 101 -3.24 7.14 -7.37
N TYR A 102 -2.23 7.96 -7.06
CA TYR A 102 -2.18 8.72 -5.82
C TYR A 102 -1.64 10.13 -6.02
N THR A 103 -1.86 10.98 -5.02
CA THR A 103 -1.14 12.26 -4.89
C THR A 103 -0.60 12.39 -3.47
N TYR A 104 0.65 12.85 -3.34
CA TYR A 104 1.27 13.13 -2.04
C TYR A 104 1.45 14.63 -1.82
N ASN A 105 1.04 15.11 -0.66
CA ASN A 105 1.28 16.47 -0.20
C ASN A 105 2.34 16.43 0.91
N ALA A 106 3.56 16.89 0.60
CA ALA A 106 4.67 16.90 1.55
C ALA A 106 4.42 17.85 2.74
N SER A 107 3.75 18.98 2.53
CA SER A 107 3.46 19.96 3.60
C SER A 107 2.50 19.40 4.65
N THR A 108 1.55 18.57 4.23
CA THR A 108 0.61 17.91 5.15
C THR A 108 0.94 16.45 5.40
N GLU A 109 2.03 15.92 4.85
CA GLU A 109 2.40 14.49 4.89
C GLU A 109 1.23 13.56 4.54
N SER A 110 0.35 13.98 3.63
CA SER A 110 -0.88 13.25 3.28
C SER A 110 -0.78 12.58 1.92
N VAL A 111 -1.29 11.37 1.81
CA VAL A 111 -1.47 10.64 0.56
C VAL A 111 -2.97 10.58 0.26
N LEU A 112 -3.38 10.94 -0.94
CA LEU A 112 -4.75 10.70 -1.43
C LEU A 112 -4.68 9.58 -2.47
N PHE A 113 -5.39 8.50 -2.22
CA PHE A 113 -5.50 7.33 -3.09
C PHE A 113 -6.80 7.41 -3.89
N LYS A 114 -6.70 7.32 -5.21
CA LYS A 114 -7.86 7.44 -6.12
C LYS A 114 -8.43 6.07 -6.44
N LEU A 115 -9.21 5.53 -5.51
CA LEU A 115 -9.74 4.16 -5.58
C LEU A 115 -10.60 3.95 -6.83
N SER A 116 -11.44 4.94 -7.18
CA SER A 116 -12.24 4.96 -8.42
C SER A 116 -11.47 4.84 -9.74
N LYS A 117 -10.16 5.03 -9.71
CA LYS A 117 -9.26 4.93 -10.87
C LYS A 117 -8.32 3.74 -10.79
N SER A 118 -8.56 2.83 -9.85
CA SER A 118 -7.74 1.64 -9.67
C SER A 118 -7.98 0.63 -10.79
N THR A 119 -6.95 -0.16 -11.07
CA THR A 119 -7.03 -1.26 -12.03
C THR A 119 -6.46 -2.51 -11.38
N ILE A 120 -7.22 -3.61 -11.41
CA ILE A 120 -6.72 -4.92 -11.01
C ILE A 120 -5.70 -5.37 -12.04
N VAL A 121 -4.46 -5.60 -11.61
CA VAL A 121 -3.36 -6.05 -12.46
C VAL A 121 -3.33 -7.56 -12.52
N SER A 122 -3.53 -8.23 -11.38
CA SER A 122 -3.51 -9.69 -11.30
C SER A 122 -4.26 -10.20 -10.09
N VAL A 123 -4.88 -11.38 -10.23
CA VAL A 123 -5.44 -12.18 -9.14
C VAL A 123 -5.00 -13.62 -9.33
N GLU A 124 -4.43 -14.22 -8.29
CA GLU A 124 -3.92 -15.59 -8.29
C GLU A 124 -4.42 -16.33 -7.05
N PRO A 125 -5.13 -17.46 -7.19
CA PRO A 125 -5.61 -18.04 -8.45
C PRO A 125 -6.68 -17.15 -9.11
N GLN A 126 -6.91 -17.33 -10.40
CA GLN A 126 -8.00 -16.66 -11.09
C GLN A 126 -9.33 -17.15 -10.52
N LEU A 127 -10.01 -16.27 -9.80
CA LEU A 127 -11.29 -16.53 -9.16
C LEU A 127 -12.37 -15.69 -9.85
N PRO A 128 -13.49 -16.28 -10.32
CA PRO A 128 -14.54 -15.56 -11.03
C PRO A 128 -15.13 -14.37 -10.26
N ALA A 129 -15.15 -14.44 -8.93
CA ALA A 129 -15.62 -13.37 -8.07
C ALA A 129 -14.80 -12.06 -8.20
N PHE A 130 -13.56 -12.13 -8.68
CA PHE A 130 -12.70 -10.96 -8.82
C PHE A 130 -12.70 -10.35 -10.23
N SER A 131 -13.28 -11.02 -11.23
CA SER A 131 -13.36 -10.48 -12.59
C SER A 131 -14.44 -9.42 -12.78
N GLU A 132 -15.35 -9.27 -11.80
CA GLU A 132 -16.47 -8.33 -11.83
C GLU A 132 -16.34 -7.20 -10.81
N ILE A 133 -15.19 -7.08 -10.14
CA ILE A 133 -14.97 -5.99 -9.18
C ILE A 133 -14.84 -4.68 -9.96
N ASP A 134 -15.87 -3.84 -9.83
CA ASP A 134 -15.86 -2.47 -10.32
C ASP A 134 -15.57 -1.51 -9.18
N PHE A 135 -14.52 -0.70 -9.36
CA PHE A 135 -14.14 0.33 -8.41
C PHE A 135 -14.69 1.69 -8.79
N SER A 136 -15.42 1.87 -9.89
CA SER A 136 -15.79 3.19 -10.42
C SER A 136 -16.50 4.09 -9.42
N GLU A 137 -17.23 3.51 -8.46
CA GLU A 137 -17.97 4.20 -7.41
C GLU A 137 -17.24 4.23 -6.05
N ALA A 138 -16.02 3.69 -5.97
CA ALA A 138 -15.24 3.66 -4.73
C ALA A 138 -14.74 5.06 -4.35
N ASP A 139 -15.02 5.47 -3.12
CA ASP A 139 -14.53 6.71 -2.53
C ASP A 139 -13.00 6.72 -2.43
N ASP A 140 -12.41 7.90 -2.61
CA ASP A 140 -10.96 8.08 -2.44
C ASP A 140 -10.57 7.86 -0.96
N ALA A 141 -9.43 7.19 -0.73
CA ALA A 141 -8.91 6.97 0.61
C ALA A 141 -7.80 7.98 0.95
N VAL A 142 -7.77 8.45 2.20
CA VAL A 142 -6.74 9.37 2.69
C VAL A 142 -5.80 8.65 3.65
N GLY A 143 -4.52 8.68 3.29
CA GLY A 143 -3.40 8.24 4.10
C GLY A 143 -2.64 9.41 4.74
N LYS A 144 -2.03 9.15 5.89
CA LYS A 144 -1.10 10.04 6.59
C LYS A 144 0.22 9.34 6.80
N VAL A 145 1.30 9.93 6.31
CA VAL A 145 2.66 9.45 6.54
C VAL A 145 3.21 10.08 7.80
N ASN A 146 3.82 9.28 8.65
CA ASN A 146 4.67 9.73 9.73
C ASN A 146 6.08 9.20 9.47
N TRP A 147 6.94 10.09 8.97
CA TRP A 147 8.32 9.77 8.62
C TRP A 147 9.18 9.40 9.83
N ASP A 148 8.90 10.01 10.98
CA ASP A 148 9.65 9.77 12.22
C ASP A 148 9.36 8.37 12.77
N GLN A 149 8.10 7.96 12.72
CA GLN A 149 7.64 6.64 13.18
C GLN A 149 7.71 5.56 12.09
N LYS A 150 8.04 5.95 10.86
CA LYS A 150 7.96 5.11 9.66
C LYS A 150 6.63 4.39 9.57
N THR A 151 5.55 5.14 9.72
CA THR A 151 4.18 4.63 9.54
C THR A 151 3.40 5.34 8.44
N LEU A 152 2.53 4.58 7.77
CA LEU A 152 1.48 5.10 6.90
C LEU A 152 0.15 4.68 7.53
N THR A 153 -0.68 5.65 7.91
CA THR A 153 -2.02 5.41 8.46
C THR A 153 -3.06 5.74 7.40
N ILE A 154 -3.85 4.76 6.97
CA ILE A 154 -4.97 4.94 6.04
C ILE A 154 -6.25 4.94 6.86
N ASN A 155 -7.04 6.01 6.76
CA ASN A 155 -8.32 6.11 7.44
C ASN A 155 -9.43 5.73 6.49
N PHE A 156 -10.32 4.85 6.95
CA PHE A 156 -11.57 4.53 6.28
C PHE A 156 -12.66 5.34 6.98
N THR A 157 -13.33 6.20 6.22
CA THR A 157 -14.30 7.16 6.74
C THR A 157 -15.65 6.96 6.08
N GLU A 158 -16.71 7.17 6.84
CA GLU A 158 -18.09 7.26 6.35
C GLU A 158 -18.75 8.47 7.00
N ASP A 159 -19.54 9.22 6.22
CA ASP A 159 -20.20 10.46 6.68
C ASP A 159 -19.26 11.44 7.41
N GLY A 160 -17.97 11.41 7.07
CA GLY A 160 -16.92 12.24 7.66
C GLY A 160 -16.36 11.73 9.00
N ALA A 161 -16.80 10.59 9.51
CA ALA A 161 -16.27 9.94 10.70
C ALA A 161 -15.34 8.77 10.33
N THR A 162 -14.19 8.65 11.00
CA THR A 162 -13.30 7.49 10.86
C THR A 162 -13.94 6.26 11.50
N ILE A 163 -14.20 5.23 10.71
CA ILE A 163 -14.68 3.93 11.19
C ILE A 163 -13.50 3.08 11.67
N THR A 164 -12.42 3.02 10.88
CA THR A 164 -11.22 2.26 11.21
C THR A 164 -9.99 2.84 10.52
N SER A 165 -8.81 2.44 11.02
CA SER A 165 -7.52 2.86 10.47
C SER A 165 -6.61 1.67 10.25
N LEU A 166 -5.99 1.61 9.06
CA LEU A 166 -4.92 0.67 8.76
C LEU A 166 -3.58 1.36 8.98
N ILE A 167 -2.77 0.86 9.91
CA ILE A 167 -1.42 1.38 10.19
C ILE A 167 -0.39 0.42 9.60
N LEU A 168 0.32 0.89 8.58
CA LEU A 168 1.38 0.16 7.89
C LEU A 168 2.76 0.65 8.33
N LYS A 169 3.76 -0.24 8.28
CA LYS A 169 5.16 0.06 8.58
C LYS A 169 5.98 0.12 7.30
N GLN A 170 6.92 1.05 7.22
CA GLN A 170 7.83 1.11 6.10
C GLN A 170 8.80 -0.09 6.12
N THR A 171 8.91 -0.81 5.01
CA THR A 171 9.79 -1.98 4.87
C THR A 171 10.87 -1.82 3.81
N LYS A 172 10.83 -0.73 3.03
CA LYS A 172 11.86 -0.32 2.07
C LYS A 172 11.92 1.19 1.91
#